data_AF-K9B5H9-F1
#
_entry.id   AF-K9B5H9-F1
#
_cell.length_a   1.000
_cell.length_b   1.000
_cell.length_c   1.000
_cell.angle_alpha   90.00
_cell.angle_beta   90.00
_cell.angle_gamma   90.00
#
_symmetry.space_group_name_H-M   'P 1'
#
loop_
_entity.id
_entity.type
_entity.pdbx_description
1 polymer ?
#
loop_
_entity_poly.entity_id
_entity_poly.type
_entity_poly.pdbx_seq_one_letter_code
_entity_poly.pdbx_strand_id
1 'polypeptide(L)'
;MKYKTKTILYALLLAPIPLLVFMALLFILLNSEFKPYSLFMILVGHFLVYLAYCILTVPFSLVLSLGLNHYRCLNFFTICLSALLLAAPLFIVLEWSHTGQLPKQWGVLYDDIFAFFIALIPAVCYWLILINLKPNHSVNELER
;
A
#
# COMPACT_ATOMS: atom_id res chain seq x y z
N MET A 1 5.35 7.16 21.83
CA MET A 1 5.16 6.88 20.38
C MET A 1 6.51 6.50 19.79
N LYS A 2 6.59 5.42 19.02
CA LYS A 2 7.84 4.90 18.44
C LYS A 2 8.27 5.68 17.19
N TYR A 3 7.32 6.15 16.41
CA TYR A 3 7.54 6.93 15.19
C TYR A 3 6.83 8.30 15.27
N LYS A 4 7.39 9.30 14.59
CA LYS A 4 6.73 10.61 14.41
C LYS A 4 5.64 10.51 13.36
N THR A 5 4.56 11.28 13.50
CA THR A 5 3.43 11.30 12.54
C THR A 5 3.88 11.60 11.11
N LYS A 6 4.80 12.54 10.92
CA LYS A 6 5.36 12.87 9.60
C LYS A 6 6.06 11.66 8.96
N THR A 7 6.82 10.89 9.74
CA THR A 7 7.50 9.68 9.27
C THR A 7 6.50 8.62 8.82
N ILE A 8 5.43 8.42 9.59
CA ILE A 8 4.35 7.49 9.25
C ILE A 8 3.70 7.92 7.93
N LEU A 9 3.31 9.19 7.79
CA LEU A 9 2.66 9.72 6.59
C LEU A 9 3.54 9.56 5.34
N TYR A 10 4.83 9.92 5.43
CA TYR A 10 5.76 9.76 4.31
C TYR A 10 5.93 8.31 3.90
N ALA A 11 6.12 7.41 4.88
CA ALA A 11 6.25 5.99 4.59
C ALA A 11 4.99 5.43 3.91
N LEU A 12 3.82 5.92 4.30
CA LEU A 12 2.54 5.48 3.73
C LEU A 12 2.33 5.97 2.29
N LEU A 13 2.69 7.22 1.99
CA LEU A 13 2.62 7.78 0.64
C LEU A 13 3.57 7.07 -0.33
N LEU A 14 4.72 6.63 0.18
CA LEU A 14 5.77 6.01 -0.62
C LEU A 14 5.55 4.49 -0.81
N ALA A 15 4.74 3.87 0.06
CA ALA A 15 4.46 2.44 0.09
C ALA A 15 3.95 1.81 -1.22
N PRO A 16 3.00 2.41 -1.98
CA PRO A 16 2.47 1.78 -3.19
C PRO A 16 3.40 1.94 -4.41
N ILE A 17 4.37 2.87 -4.37
CA ILE A 17 5.19 3.23 -5.53
C ILE A 17 5.99 2.04 -6.09
N PRO A 18 6.67 1.21 -5.26
CA PRO A 18 7.39 0.04 -5.78
C PRO A 18 6.47 -0.93 -6.53
N LEU A 19 5.25 -1.15 -6.02
CA LEU A 19 4.26 -2.01 -6.67
C LEU A 19 3.78 -1.39 -7.99
N LEU A 20 3.46 -0.09 -8.01
CA LEU A 20 3.03 0.62 -9.21
C LEU A 20 4.09 0.57 -10.31
N VAL A 21 5.36 0.80 -9.97
CA VAL A 21 6.47 0.71 -10.93
C VAL A 21 6.62 -0.71 -11.46
N PHE A 22 6.55 -1.72 -10.58
CA PHE A 22 6.64 -3.11 -10.98
C PHE A 22 5.51 -3.53 -11.93
N MET A 23 4.26 -3.14 -11.62
CA MET A 23 3.10 -3.42 -12.46
C MET A 23 3.19 -2.71 -13.82
N ALA A 24 3.67 -1.46 -13.84
CA ALA A 24 3.89 -0.73 -15.09
C ALA A 24 4.94 -1.42 -15.98
N LEU A 25 6.06 -1.87 -15.40
CA LEU A 25 7.11 -2.58 -16.12
C LEU A 25 6.61 -3.92 -16.67
N LEU A 26 5.88 -4.71 -15.85
CA LEU A 26 5.28 -5.96 -16.30
C LEU A 26 4.32 -5.75 -17.48
N PHE A 27 3.47 -4.73 -17.41
CA PHE A 27 2.52 -4.42 -18.48
C PHE A 27 3.25 -4.07 -19.80
N ILE A 28 4.30 -3.25 -19.74
CA ILE A 28 5.10 -2.88 -20.92
C ILE A 28 5.76 -4.13 -21.52
N LEU A 29 6.37 -4.98 -20.67
CA LEU A 29 7.10 -6.17 -21.12
C LEU A 29 6.18 -7.21 -21.76
N LEU A 30 5.04 -7.52 -21.10
CA LEU A 30 4.09 -8.53 -21.57
C LEU A 30 3.40 -8.10 -22.87
N ASN A 31 3.12 -6.81 -23.04
CA ASN A 31 2.41 -6.31 -24.21
C ASN A 31 3.34 -5.86 -25.35
N SER A 32 4.67 -5.80 -25.13
CA SER A 32 5.66 -5.28 -26.08
C SER A 32 5.31 -3.89 -26.66
N GLU A 33 4.53 -3.11 -25.92
CA GLU A 33 4.04 -1.80 -26.35
C GLU A 33 5.03 -0.70 -25.98
N PHE A 34 6.00 -0.46 -26.85
CA PHE A 34 7.00 0.61 -26.71
C PHE A 34 6.60 1.91 -27.42
N LYS A 35 5.37 1.99 -27.93
CA LYS A 35 4.87 3.21 -28.58
C LYS A 35 4.75 4.33 -27.53
N PRO A 36 5.20 5.56 -27.85
CA PRO A 36 5.22 6.67 -26.89
C PRO A 36 3.81 7.02 -26.36
N TYR A 37 2.79 6.91 -27.21
CA TYR A 37 1.40 7.08 -26.82
C TYR A 37 0.95 6.03 -25.77
N SER A 38 1.32 4.77 -25.97
CA SER A 38 0.98 3.68 -25.03
C SER A 38 1.66 3.89 -23.67
N LEU A 39 2.95 4.26 -23.68
CA LEU A 39 3.69 4.60 -22.46
C LEU A 39 3.05 5.76 -21.69
N PHE A 40 2.60 6.80 -22.40
CA PHE A 40 1.89 7.91 -21.79
C PHE A 40 0.57 7.45 -21.12
N MET A 41 -0.22 6.62 -21.81
CA MET A 41 -1.47 6.09 -21.26
C MET A 41 -1.25 5.21 -20.03
N ILE A 42 -0.19 4.38 -20.04
CA ILE A 42 0.21 3.57 -18.89
C ILE A 42 0.55 4.46 -17.70
N LEU A 43 1.34 5.52 -17.92
CA LEU A 43 1.71 6.47 -16.87
C LEU A 43 0.49 7.17 -16.27
N VAL A 44 -0.43 7.66 -17.12
CA VAL A 44 -1.67 8.31 -16.67
C VAL A 44 -2.54 7.34 -15.86
N GLY A 45 -2.67 6.08 -16.31
CA GLY A 45 -3.40 5.05 -15.58
C GLY A 45 -2.81 4.77 -14.20
N HIS A 46 -1.49 4.58 -14.11
CA HIS A 46 -0.81 4.34 -12.82
C HIS A 46 -0.87 5.55 -11.90
N PHE A 47 -0.79 6.77 -12.44
CA PHE A 47 -0.99 7.99 -11.68
C PHE A 47 -2.40 8.07 -11.09
N LEU A 48 -3.43 7.69 -11.85
CA LEU A 48 -4.81 7.65 -11.38
C LEU A 48 -5.00 6.64 -10.25
N VAL A 49 -4.41 5.44 -10.37
CA VAL A 49 -4.41 4.43 -9.31
C VAL A 49 -3.71 4.94 -8.05
N TYR A 50 -2.58 5.63 -8.19
CA TYR A 50 -1.89 6.26 -7.07
C TYR A 50 -2.74 7.33 -6.38
N LEU A 51 -3.46 8.16 -7.14
CA LEU A 51 -4.36 9.17 -6.60
C LEU A 51 -5.52 8.51 -5.82
N ALA A 52 -6.10 7.45 -6.37
CA ALA A 52 -7.14 6.68 -5.69
C ALA A 52 -6.64 6.10 -4.36
N TYR A 53 -5.43 5.52 -4.35
CA TYR A 53 -4.80 5.05 -3.11
C TYR A 53 -4.61 6.19 -2.08
N CYS A 54 -4.16 7.36 -2.52
CA CYS A 54 -3.96 8.52 -1.65
C CYS A 54 -5.26 9.00 -1.00
N ILE A 55 -6.39 8.90 -1.69
CA ILE A 55 -7.68 9.36 -1.17
C ILE A 55 -8.34 8.27 -0.32
N LEU A 56 -8.33 7.02 -0.78
CA LEU A 56 -9.09 5.94 -0.15
C LEU A 56 -8.31 5.18 0.91
N THR A 57 -6.99 5.00 0.78
CA THR A 57 -6.22 4.09 1.64
C THR A 57 -5.36 4.84 2.65
N VAL A 58 -4.73 5.95 2.23
CA VAL A 58 -3.83 6.74 3.08
C VAL A 58 -4.48 7.26 4.37
N PRO A 59 -5.65 7.96 4.35
CA PRO A 59 -6.20 8.52 5.57
C PRO A 59 -6.58 7.46 6.60
N PHE A 60 -7.18 6.35 6.17
CA PHE A 60 -7.57 5.26 7.07
C PHE A 60 -6.36 4.54 7.65
N SER A 61 -5.38 4.21 6.81
CA SER A 61 -4.14 3.57 7.24
C SER A 61 -3.31 4.46 8.17
N LEU A 62 -3.36 5.78 8.00
CA LEU A 62 -2.73 6.75 8.90
C LEU A 62 -3.36 6.70 10.29
N VAL A 63 -4.70 6.71 10.38
CA VAL A 63 -5.42 6.61 11.66
C VAL A 63 -5.08 5.29 12.37
N LEU A 64 -5.11 4.16 11.67
CA LEU A 64 -4.73 2.86 12.23
C LEU A 64 -3.26 2.85 12.67
N SER A 65 -2.36 3.39 11.86
CA SER A 65 -0.93 3.45 12.19
C SER A 65 -0.64 4.32 13.41
N LEU A 66 -1.34 5.45 13.56
CA LEU A 66 -1.23 6.32 14.74
C LEU A 66 -1.76 5.63 16.00
N GLY A 67 -2.90 4.94 15.90
CA GLY A 67 -3.45 4.13 16.99
C GLY A 67 -2.47 3.03 17.42
N LEU A 68 -2.01 2.21 16.48
CA LEU A 68 -1.01 1.16 16.75
C LEU A 68 0.30 1.72 17.31
N ASN A 69 0.76 2.90 16.86
CA ASN A 69 1.96 3.56 17.35
C ASN A 69 1.79 4.13 18.77
N HIS A 70 0.56 4.53 19.13
CA HIS A 70 0.22 4.96 20.49
C HIS A 70 0.34 3.78 21.46
N TYR A 71 -0.23 2.63 21.11
CA TYR A 71 -0.15 1.38 21.89
C TYR A 71 1.19 0.64 21.79
N ARG A 72 2.17 1.19 21.06
CA ARG A 72 3.47 0.55 20.76
C ARG A 72 3.36 -0.80 20.04
N CYS A 73 2.22 -1.09 19.44
CA CYS A 73 1.95 -2.31 18.68
C CYS A 73 2.29 -2.18 17.19
N LEU A 74 2.68 -0.99 16.70
CA LEU A 74 3.04 -0.78 15.29
C LEU A 74 4.28 -1.59 14.89
N ASN A 75 4.04 -2.80 14.39
CA ASN A 75 4.99 -3.79 13.94
C ASN A 75 4.57 -4.35 12.58
N PHE A 76 5.45 -5.14 11.95
CA PHE A 76 5.20 -5.79 10.66
C PHE A 76 3.85 -6.53 10.60
N PHE A 77 3.57 -7.40 11.58
CA PHE A 77 2.35 -8.21 11.60
C PHE A 77 1.08 -7.38 11.69
N THR A 78 1.04 -6.38 12.58
CA THR A 78 -0.11 -5.49 12.74
C THR A 78 -0.33 -4.63 11.50
N ILE A 79 0.73 -4.22 10.81
CA ILE A 79 0.65 -3.51 9.54
C ILE A 79 0.02 -4.41 8.47
N CYS A 80 0.53 -5.62 8.29
CA CYS A 80 -0.02 -6.58 7.32
C CYS A 80 -1.49 -6.91 7.63
N LEU A 81 -1.82 -7.15 8.89
CA LEU A 81 -3.20 -7.41 9.32
C LEU A 81 -4.11 -6.21 9.04
N SER A 82 -3.65 -5.00 9.37
CA SER A 82 -4.42 -3.77 9.10
C SER A 82 -4.64 -3.54 7.61
N ALA A 83 -3.68 -3.90 6.76
CA ALA A 83 -3.79 -3.79 5.31
C ALA A 83 -4.84 -4.77 4.77
N LEU A 84 -4.84 -6.03 5.23
CA LEU A 84 -5.87 -7.01 4.86
C LEU A 84 -7.27 -6.59 5.34
N LEU A 85 -7.37 -6.02 6.55
CA LEU A 85 -8.65 -5.51 7.06
C LEU A 85 -9.17 -4.32 6.24
N LEU A 86 -8.27 -3.42 5.81
CA LEU A 86 -8.64 -2.27 4.99
C LEU A 86 -8.93 -2.63 3.53
N ALA A 87 -8.24 -3.63 2.98
CA ALA A 87 -8.43 -4.07 1.61
C ALA A 87 -9.75 -4.83 1.43
N ALA A 88 -10.22 -5.55 2.45
CA ALA A 88 -11.45 -6.34 2.40
C ALA A 88 -12.69 -5.52 1.91
N PRO A 89 -13.07 -4.38 2.52
CA PRO A 89 -14.21 -3.61 2.03
C PRO A 89 -13.98 -3.05 0.61
N LEU A 90 -12.74 -2.73 0.23
CA LEU A 90 -12.43 -2.24 -1.11
C LEU A 90 -12.64 -3.33 -2.17
N PHE A 91 -12.19 -4.55 -1.89
CA PHE A 91 -12.39 -5.69 -2.79
C PHE A 91 -13.86 -6.09 -2.88
N ILE A 92 -14.62 -6.05 -1.78
CA ILE A 92 -16.08 -6.31 -1.82
C ILE A 92 -16.79 -5.32 -2.77
N VAL A 93 -16.46 -4.03 -2.66
CA VAL A 93 -17.08 -3.01 -3.53
C VAL A 93 -16.68 -3.21 -4.99
N LEU A 94 -15.42 -3.57 -5.25
CA LEU A 94 -14.92 -3.84 -6.61
C LEU A 94 -15.58 -5.08 -7.22
N GLU A 95 -15.64 -6.21 -6.49
CA GLU A 95 -16.32 -7.43 -6.93
C GLU A 95 -17.80 -7.18 -7.18
N TRP A 96 -18.47 -6.46 -6.27
CA TRP A 96 -19.87 -6.10 -6.43
C TRP A 96 -20.10 -5.21 -7.65
N SER A 97 -19.20 -4.25 -7.91
CA SER A 97 -19.27 -3.41 -9.10
C SER A 97 -19.07 -4.19 -10.41
N HIS A 98 -18.27 -5.26 -10.39
CA HIS A 98 -17.98 -6.06 -11.58
C HIS A 98 -19.03 -7.16 -11.85
N THR A 99 -19.53 -7.81 -10.79
CA THR A 99 -20.43 -8.97 -10.89
C THR A 99 -21.88 -8.67 -10.54
N GLY A 100 -22.15 -7.53 -9.90
CA GLY A 100 -23.46 -7.17 -9.35
C GLY A 100 -23.86 -7.99 -8.11
N GLN A 101 -23.01 -8.91 -7.65
CA GLN A 101 -23.29 -9.82 -6.54
C GLN A 101 -22.33 -9.59 -5.39
N LEU A 102 -22.85 -9.69 -4.16
CA LEU A 102 -22.01 -9.67 -2.97
C LEU A 102 -21.43 -11.06 -2.73
N PRO A 103 -20.15 -11.17 -2.32
CA PRO A 103 -19.55 -12.45 -2.01
C PRO A 103 -20.31 -13.10 -0.85
N LYS A 104 -20.67 -14.38 -1.02
CA LYS A 104 -21.40 -15.15 0.00
C LYS A 104 -20.57 -15.40 1.26
N GLN A 105 -19.25 -15.35 1.15
CA GLN A 105 -18.31 -15.60 2.24
C GLN A 105 -17.10 -14.66 2.15
N TRP A 106 -16.70 -14.10 3.29
CA TRP A 106 -15.59 -13.15 3.40
C TRP A 106 -14.22 -13.74 3.08
N GLY A 107 -14.03 -15.03 3.32
CA GLY A 107 -12.76 -15.72 3.05
C GLY A 107 -12.45 -15.85 1.55
N VAL A 108 -13.47 -15.80 0.70
CA VAL A 108 -13.33 -15.98 -0.75
C VAL A 108 -12.63 -14.78 -1.41
N LEU A 109 -12.68 -13.60 -0.79
CA LEU A 109 -12.01 -12.39 -1.29
C LEU A 109 -10.49 -12.51 -1.41
N TYR A 110 -9.88 -13.39 -0.62
CA TYR A 110 -8.44 -13.65 -0.62
C TYR A 110 -8.08 -15.03 -1.17
N ASP A 111 -9.05 -15.75 -1.74
CA ASP A 111 -8.80 -17.02 -2.43
C ASP A 111 -8.01 -16.78 -3.73
N ASP A 112 -8.18 -15.60 -4.33
CA ASP A 112 -7.28 -15.11 -5.36
C ASP A 112 -5.94 -14.67 -4.75
N ILE A 113 -4.91 -15.43 -5.08
CA ILE A 113 -3.54 -15.18 -4.64
C ILE A 113 -3.06 -13.79 -5.07
N PHE A 114 -3.53 -13.27 -6.21
CA PHE A 114 -3.15 -11.94 -6.68
C PHE A 114 -3.76 -10.84 -5.80
N ALA A 115 -5.02 -10.96 -5.40
CA ALA A 115 -5.66 -10.00 -4.48
C ALA A 115 -4.93 -9.96 -3.13
N PHE A 116 -4.52 -11.13 -2.63
CA PHE A 116 -3.72 -11.24 -1.41
C PHE A 116 -2.36 -10.53 -1.53
N PHE A 117 -1.63 -10.75 -2.63
CA PHE A 117 -0.34 -10.07 -2.87
C PHE A 117 -0.50 -8.56 -3.07
N ILE A 118 -1.53 -8.11 -3.79
CA ILE A 118 -1.82 -6.68 -4.01
C ILE A 118 -2.09 -5.96 -2.67
N ALA A 119 -2.74 -6.62 -1.71
CA ALA A 119 -2.95 -6.06 -0.38
C ALA A 119 -1.68 -6.04 0.47
N LEU A 120 -0.85 -7.09 0.40
CA LEU A 120 0.33 -7.23 1.26
C LEU A 120 1.57 -6.50 0.76
N ILE A 121 1.84 -6.43 -0.54
CA ILE A 121 3.05 -5.79 -1.07
C ILE A 121 3.17 -4.32 -0.60
N PRO A 122 2.13 -3.48 -0.69
CA PRO A 122 2.19 -2.12 -0.15
C PRO A 122 2.41 -2.10 1.36
N ALA A 123 1.86 -3.07 2.11
CA ALA A 123 2.06 -3.18 3.55
C ALA A 123 3.51 -3.52 3.93
N VAL A 124 4.12 -4.44 3.18
CA VAL A 124 5.54 -4.81 3.31
C VAL A 124 6.42 -3.61 2.95
N CYS A 125 6.15 -2.93 1.83
CA CYS A 125 6.86 -1.73 1.43
C CYS A 125 6.74 -0.63 2.48
N TYR A 126 5.54 -0.38 3.01
CA TYR A 126 5.32 0.58 4.11
C TYR A 126 6.19 0.25 5.32
N TRP A 127 6.20 -1.00 5.77
CA TRP A 127 7.04 -1.42 6.90
C TRP A 127 8.53 -1.19 6.63
N LEU A 128 9.04 -1.60 5.46
CA LEU A 128 10.44 -1.42 5.09
C LEU A 128 10.85 0.06 5.04
N ILE A 129 9.97 0.92 4.51
CA ILE A 129 10.23 2.36 4.46
C ILE A 129 10.17 2.96 5.86
N LEU A 130 9.22 2.53 6.70
CA LEU A 130 9.06 3.00 8.07
C LEU A 130 10.28 2.68 8.95
N ILE A 131 10.87 1.48 8.83
CA ILE A 131 12.09 1.12 9.59
C ILE A 131 13.32 1.88 9.09
N ASN A 132 13.44 2.13 7.78
CA ASN A 132 14.57 2.85 7.20
C ASN A 132 14.50 4.36 7.47
N LEU A 133 13.29 4.93 7.56
CA LEU A 133 13.08 6.33 7.94
C LEU A 133 13.14 6.56 9.46
N LYS A 134 13.29 5.50 10.27
CA LYS A 134 13.49 5.64 11.71
C LYS A 134 14.83 6.34 11.92
N PRO A 135 14.87 7.53 12.53
CA PRO A 135 16.14 8.19 12.79
C PRO A 135 17.02 7.30 13.68
N ASN A 136 18.23 7.00 13.21
CA ASN A 136 19.24 6.33 14.02
C ASN A 136 19.62 7.28 15.15
N HIS A 137 19.14 6.99 16.35
CA HIS A 137 19.50 7.74 17.55
C HIS A 137 21.01 7.62 17.89
N SER A 138 21.74 6.71 17.23
CA SER A 138 23.16 6.43 17.46
C SER A 138 24.14 7.35 16.73
N VAL A 139 23.70 8.15 15.74
CA VAL A 139 24.61 9.05 15.01
C VAL A 139 24.69 10.44 15.68
N ASN A 140 23.62 10.87 16.36
CA ASN A 140 23.55 12.21 16.98
C ASN A 140 24.21 12.33 18.37
N GLU A 141 24.75 11.25 18.93
CA GLU A 141 25.53 11.28 20.19
C GLU A 141 27.04 11.25 19.96
N LEU A 142 27.51 11.03 18.72
CA LEU A 142 28.94 11.09 18.37
C LEU A 142 29.36 12.48 17.87
N GLU A 143 28.42 13.41 17.69
CA GLU A 143 28.66 14.79 17.23
C GLU A 143 28.29 15.86 18.28
N ARG A 144 28.14 15.50 19.55
CA ARG A 144 27.89 16.43 20.66
C ARG A 144 28.85 16.19 21.82
#